data_AF-A0A933ZJN9-F1
#
_entry.id   AF-A0A933ZJN9-F1
#
_cell.length_a   1.000
_cell.length_b   1.000
_cell.length_c   1.000
_cell.angle_alpha   90.00
_cell.angle_beta   90.00
_cell.angle_gamma   90.00
#
_symmetry.space_group_name_H-M   'P 1'
#
loop_
_entity.id
_entity.type
_entity.pdbx_description
1 polymer ?
#
loop_
_entity_poly.entity_id
_entity_poly.type
_entity_poly.pdbx_seq_one_letter_code
_entity_poly.pdbx_strand_id
1 'polypeptide(L)'
;MTAVHLAPVAQSPAQIRPLADGGMALERGVGGADAVPFADWLRDALTTHETHAASAQRAGEAFAAGSLDDIHGTMIALKEADIELRVIANVRNKMLDAFNDLMRMSV
;
A
#
# COMPACT_ATOMS: atom_id res chain seq x y z
N MET A 1 -16.38 -44.87 -51.96
CA MET A 1 -15.24 -44.02 -51.55
C MET A 1 -15.76 -42.59 -51.47
N THR A 2 -15.92 -41.90 -50.35
CA THR A 2 -16.01 -42.18 -48.92
C THR A 2 -16.85 -41.03 -48.38
N ALA A 3 -17.91 -41.34 -47.63
CA ALA A 3 -18.82 -40.35 -47.06
C ALA A 3 -18.09 -39.51 -46.00
N VAL A 4 -18.06 -38.19 -46.19
CA VAL A 4 -17.74 -37.25 -45.10
C VAL A 4 -19.02 -37.11 -44.27
N HIS A 5 -19.12 -37.98 -43.29
CA HIS A 5 -20.16 -37.98 -42.27
C HIS A 5 -19.85 -36.85 -41.28
N LEU A 6 -20.54 -35.72 -41.42
CA LEU A 6 -20.49 -34.60 -40.48
C LEU A 6 -21.30 -35.01 -39.24
N ALA A 7 -20.62 -35.42 -38.18
CA ALA A 7 -21.26 -35.73 -36.90
C ALA A 7 -21.94 -34.47 -36.33
N PRO A 8 -23.20 -34.53 -35.86
CA PRO A 8 -23.83 -33.41 -35.19
C PRO A 8 -23.18 -33.22 -33.81
N VAL A 9 -22.67 -32.01 -33.55
CA VAL A 9 -22.20 -31.62 -32.22
C VAL A 9 -23.39 -31.64 -31.26
N ALA A 10 -23.39 -32.60 -30.34
CA ALA A 10 -24.35 -32.66 -29.26
C ALA A 10 -24.09 -31.49 -28.30
N GLN A 11 -24.84 -30.39 -28.46
CA GLN A 11 -24.89 -29.31 -27.48
C GLN A 11 -25.62 -29.83 -26.24
N SER A 12 -24.85 -30.11 -25.19
CA SER A 12 -25.44 -30.39 -23.88
C SER A 12 -26.01 -29.10 -23.30
N PRO A 13 -27.28 -29.06 -22.84
CA PRO A 13 -27.85 -27.86 -22.26
C PRO A 13 -27.14 -27.55 -20.94
N ALA A 14 -26.53 -26.36 -20.85
CA ALA A 14 -25.93 -25.85 -19.63
C ALA A 14 -27.01 -25.73 -18.54
N GLN A 15 -27.00 -26.65 -17.58
CA GLN A 15 -27.82 -26.55 -16.37
C GLN A 15 -27.25 -25.44 -15.50
N ILE A 16 -27.98 -24.33 -15.41
CA ILE A 16 -27.72 -23.28 -14.42
C ILE A 16 -28.16 -23.82 -13.06
N ARG A 17 -27.19 -24.14 -12.19
CA ARG A 17 -27.43 -24.46 -10.79
C ARG A 17 -27.84 -23.18 -10.04
N PRO A 18 -28.97 -23.17 -9.30
CA PRO A 18 -29.28 -22.07 -8.40
C PRO A 18 -28.26 -22.07 -7.26
N LEU A 19 -27.64 -20.91 -6.99
CA LEU A 19 -26.80 -20.72 -5.81
C LEU A 19 -27.72 -20.78 -4.58
N ALA A 20 -27.75 -21.94 -3.94
CA ALA A 20 -28.31 -22.09 -2.60
C ALA A 20 -27.37 -21.40 -1.60
N ASP A 21 -27.92 -20.37 -0.98
CA ASP A 21 -27.74 -19.92 0.40
C ASP A 21 -26.51 -20.49 1.14
N GLY A 22 -25.50 -19.63 1.28
CA GLY A 22 -24.40 -19.80 2.23
C GLY A 22 -24.27 -18.50 2.99
N GLY A 23 -25.16 -18.28 3.96
CA GLY A 23 -25.08 -17.16 4.89
C GLY A 23 -23.67 -17.02 5.46
N MET A 24 -22.95 -15.99 5.02
CA MET A 24 -21.74 -15.57 5.69
C MET A 24 -22.14 -14.83 6.95
N ALA A 25 -22.27 -15.63 8.01
CA ALA A 25 -22.21 -15.20 9.38
C ALA A 25 -21.13 -14.11 9.51
N LEU A 26 -21.58 -12.91 9.87
CA LEU A 26 -20.74 -11.81 10.31
C LEU A 26 -20.23 -12.14 11.72
N GLU A 27 -19.44 -13.20 11.84
CA GLU A 27 -18.68 -13.53 13.04
C GLU A 27 -17.23 -13.16 12.76
N ARG A 28 -16.94 -11.86 12.70
CA ARG A 28 -15.57 -11.38 12.93
C ARG A 28 -15.50 -10.90 14.36
N GLY A 29 -15.14 -11.83 15.24
CA GLY A 29 -14.89 -11.59 16.64
C GLY A 29 -13.93 -10.41 16.82
N VAL A 30 -14.36 -9.47 17.65
CA VAL A 30 -13.50 -8.50 18.31
C VAL A 30 -12.78 -9.27 19.41
N GLY A 31 -11.53 -9.65 19.16
CA GLY A 31 -10.69 -10.38 20.12
C GLY A 31 -9.22 -10.22 19.75
N GLY A 32 -8.48 -9.51 20.59
CA GLY A 32 -7.22 -8.87 20.25
C GLY A 32 -6.04 -9.79 19.94
N ALA A 33 -5.21 -9.31 18.99
CA ALA A 33 -3.76 -9.51 18.87
C ALA A 33 -3.12 -8.68 17.73
N ASP A 34 -3.85 -7.85 16.97
CA ASP A 34 -3.32 -7.06 15.84
C ASP A 34 -2.86 -5.64 16.22
N ALA A 35 -2.03 -5.50 17.25
CA ALA A 35 -1.46 -4.20 17.63
C ALA A 35 -0.26 -3.75 16.75
N VAL A 36 0.02 -4.43 15.63
CA VAL A 36 1.29 -4.28 14.87
C VAL A 36 1.18 -3.75 13.41
N PRO A 37 0.10 -3.14 12.89
CA PRO A 37 0.15 -2.60 11.52
C PRO A 37 0.84 -1.23 11.41
N PHE A 38 0.65 -0.34 12.41
CA PHE A 38 1.18 1.03 12.31
C PHE A 38 2.67 1.13 12.59
N ALA A 39 3.16 0.43 13.63
CA ALA A 39 4.56 0.50 14.02
C ALA A 39 5.49 -0.02 12.91
N ASP A 40 5.09 -1.09 12.23
CA ASP A 40 5.83 -1.64 11.10
C ASP A 40 5.77 -0.72 9.88
N TRP A 41 4.57 -0.20 9.54
CA TRP A 41 4.44 0.80 8.47
C TRP A 41 5.30 2.04 8.74
N LEU A 42 5.32 2.54 9.98
CA LEU A 42 6.11 3.71 10.35
C LEU A 42 7.61 3.44 10.23
N ARG A 43 8.06 2.25 10.62
CA ARG A 43 9.47 1.83 10.46
C ARG A 43 9.86 1.74 8.99
N ASP A 44 9.00 1.16 8.16
CA ASP A 44 9.23 1.03 6.72
C ASP A 44 9.26 2.40 6.03
N ALA A 45 8.30 3.27 6.36
CA ALA A 45 8.25 4.64 5.85
C ALA A 45 9.49 5.44 6.26
N LEU A 46 9.95 5.32 7.51
CA LEU A 46 11.16 5.98 7.98
C LEU A 46 12.41 5.45 7.28
N THR A 47 12.53 4.13 7.10
CA THR A 47 13.67 3.49 6.41
C THR A 47 13.74 3.93 4.94
N THR A 48 12.58 4.01 4.28
CA THR A 48 12.47 4.51 2.91
C THR A 48 12.88 5.98 2.83
N HIS A 49 12.38 6.81 3.75
CA HIS A 49 12.76 8.22 3.83
C HIS A 49 14.26 8.41 4.08
N GLU A 50 14.89 7.62 4.96
CA GLU A 50 16.34 7.67 5.19
C GLU A 50 17.14 7.38 3.90
N THR A 51 16.66 6.45 3.09
CA THR A 51 17.28 6.13 1.78
C THR A 51 17.17 7.32 0.83
N HIS A 52 16.00 7.97 0.76
CA HIS A 52 15.78 9.14 -0.09
C HIS A 52 16.57 10.35 0.40
N ALA A 53 16.61 10.59 1.71
CA ALA A 53 17.40 11.65 2.33
C ALA A 53 18.90 11.47 2.05
N ALA A 54 19.43 10.25 2.18
CA ALA A 54 20.82 9.95 1.87
C ALA A 54 21.13 10.11 0.37
N SER A 55 20.17 9.83 -0.52
CA SER A 55 20.32 10.09 -1.95
C SER A 55 20.34 11.60 -2.25
N ALA A 56 19.39 12.34 -1.68
CA ALA A 56 19.27 13.79 -1.85
C ALA A 56 20.50 14.54 -1.30
N GLN A 57 21.04 14.09 -0.16
CA GLN A 57 22.26 14.63 0.43
C GLN A 57 23.46 14.44 -0.51
N ARG A 58 23.64 13.22 -1.06
CA ARG A 58 24.71 12.95 -2.03
C ARG A 58 24.57 13.78 -3.31
N ALA A 59 23.35 13.95 -3.81
CA ALA A 59 23.09 14.82 -4.96
C ALA A 59 23.45 16.28 -4.65
N GLY A 60 23.07 16.78 -3.46
CA GLY A 60 23.44 18.11 -2.97
C GLY A 60 24.95 18.34 -2.88
N GLU A 61 25.67 17.35 -2.34
CA GLU A 61 27.13 17.39 -2.23
C GLU A 61 27.80 17.37 -3.62
N ALA A 62 27.34 16.51 -4.53
CA ALA A 62 27.86 16.43 -5.89
C ALA A 62 27.60 17.71 -6.70
N PHE A 63 26.44 18.34 -6.51
CA PHE A 63 26.10 19.63 -7.09
C PHE A 63 27.00 20.74 -6.54
N ALA A 64 27.17 20.82 -5.21
CA ALA A 64 28.03 21.82 -4.57
C ALA A 64 29.51 21.66 -4.97
N ALA A 65 29.96 20.42 -5.23
CA ALA A 65 31.28 20.13 -5.74
C ALA A 65 31.46 20.41 -7.25
N GLY A 66 30.39 20.81 -7.95
CA GLY A 66 30.39 21.04 -9.40
C GLY A 66 30.51 19.77 -10.24
N SER A 67 30.34 18.59 -9.65
CA SER A 67 30.36 17.29 -10.35
C SER A 67 29.03 16.94 -11.00
N LEU A 68 27.94 17.60 -10.59
CA LEU A 68 26.61 17.39 -11.12
C LEU A 68 26.03 18.75 -11.54
N ASP A 69 25.74 18.92 -12.84
CA ASP A 69 25.10 20.14 -13.38
C ASP A 69 23.57 19.99 -13.48
N ASP A 70 22.98 19.32 -12.48
CA ASP A 70 21.54 19.13 -12.37
C ASP A 70 21.03 19.72 -11.04
N ILE A 71 20.87 21.04 -11.05
CA ILE A 71 20.27 21.77 -9.93
C ILE A 71 18.80 21.39 -9.71
N HIS A 72 18.07 21.08 -10.78
CA HIS A 72 16.65 20.80 -10.71
C HIS A 72 16.39 19.46 -10.03
N GLY A 73 17.05 18.39 -10.48
CA GLY A 73 16.95 17.07 -9.87
C GLY A 73 17.41 17.07 -8.41
N THR A 74 18.50 17.78 -8.11
CA THR A 74 19.01 17.94 -6.73
C THR A 74 17.97 18.62 -5.83
N MET A 75 17.40 19.74 -6.28
CA MET A 75 16.39 20.48 -5.52
C MET A 75 15.10 19.68 -5.36
N ILE A 76 14.69 18.91 -6.37
CA ILE A 76 13.53 18.02 -6.30
C ILE A 76 13.78 16.94 -5.25
N ALA A 77 14.90 16.22 -5.31
CA ALA A 77 15.23 15.16 -4.36
C ALA A 77 15.27 15.67 -2.92
N LEU A 78 15.85 16.85 -2.69
CA LEU A 78 15.87 17.50 -1.37
C LEU A 78 14.45 17.85 -0.89
N LYS A 79 13.59 18.34 -1.78
CA LYS A 79 12.20 18.68 -1.43
C LYS A 79 11.33 17.47 -1.21
N GLU A 80 11.51 16.42 -1.99
CA GLU A 80 10.82 15.15 -1.83
C GLU A 80 11.08 14.56 -0.44
N ALA A 81 12.35 14.41 -0.06
CA ALA A 81 12.72 13.94 1.27
C ALA A 81 12.09 14.81 2.39
N ASP A 82 12.18 16.14 2.29
CA ASP A 82 11.60 17.06 3.27
C ASP A 82 10.05 16.97 3.35
N ILE A 83 9.37 16.73 2.24
CA ILE A 83 7.92 16.53 2.21
C ILE A 83 7.54 15.18 2.84
N GLU A 84 8.24 14.10 2.50
CA GLU A 84 8.00 12.77 3.06
C GLU A 84 8.02 12.76 4.58
N LEU A 85 9.06 13.34 5.19
CA LEU A 85 9.18 13.39 6.65
C LEU A 85 8.01 14.12 7.30
N ARG A 86 7.56 15.24 6.70
CA ARG A 86 6.39 15.99 7.16
C ARG A 86 5.11 15.16 7.06
N VAL A 87 4.94 14.40 5.97
CA VAL A 87 3.80 13.50 5.81
C VAL A 87 3.82 12.40 6.87
N ILE A 88 4.97 11.77 7.11
CA ILE A 88 5.13 10.75 8.15
C ILE A 88 4.76 11.31 9.53
N ALA A 89 5.23 12.51 9.87
CA ALA A 89 4.91 13.17 11.13
C ALA A 89 3.40 13.45 11.28
N ASN A 90 2.74 13.91 10.21
CA ASN A 90 1.31 14.14 10.19
C ASN A 90 0.50 12.85 10.40
N VAL A 91 0.90 11.76 9.74
CA VAL A 91 0.24 10.46 9.91
C VAL A 91 0.43 9.95 11.33
N ARG A 92 1.64 10.06 11.90
CA ARG A 92 1.91 9.71 13.30
C ARG A 92 0.96 10.43 14.26
N ASN A 93 0.82 11.75 14.12
CA ASN A 93 -0.06 12.53 14.97
C ASN A 93 -1.51 12.05 14.83
N LYS A 94 -1.99 11.85 13.60
CA LYS A 94 -3.36 11.38 13.34
C LYS A 94 -3.65 10.00 13.92
N MET A 95 -2.67 9.09 13.87
CA MET A 95 -2.80 7.75 14.45
C MET A 95 -2.85 7.79 15.99
N LEU A 96 -2.02 8.63 16.62
CA LEU A 96 -2.07 8.86 18.06
C LEU A 96 -3.41 9.47 18.49
N ASP A 97 -3.93 10.43 17.71
CA ASP A 97 -5.25 11.02 17.96
C ASP A 97 -6.36 9.97 17.86
N ALA A 98 -6.35 9.12 16.83
CA ALA A 98 -7.33 8.05 16.66
C ALA A 98 -7.27 7.01 17.80
N PHE A 99 -6.06 6.66 18.25
CA PHE A 99 -5.88 5.80 19.42
C PHE A 99 -6.45 6.43 20.70
N ASN A 100 -6.17 7.72 20.93
CA ASN A 100 -6.71 8.46 22.07
C ASN A 100 -8.24 8.59 22.03
N ASP A 101 -8.82 8.76 20.84
CA ASP A 101 -10.27 8.86 20.66
C ASP A 101 -10.99 7.54 21.00
N LEU A 102 -10.44 6.40 20.54
CA LEU A 102 -10.95 5.06 20.91
C LEU A 102 -10.96 4.84 22.44
N MET A 103 -9.92 5.30 23.15
CA MET A 103 -9.89 5.22 24.62
C MET A 103 -10.95 6.10 25.28
N ARG A 104 -11.24 7.28 24.72
CA ARG A 104 -12.24 8.21 25.26
C ARG A 104 -13.68 7.78 25.00
N MET A 105 -13.91 6.93 23.99
CA MET A 105 -15.23 6.40 23.65
C MET A 105 -15.66 5.22 24.54
N SER A 106 -14.75 4.65 25.35
CA SER A 106 -14.99 3.45 26.17
C SER A 106 -15.29 3.72 27.67
N VAL A 107 -15.66 4.95 28.04
CA VAL A 107 -16.12 5.30 29.40
C VAL A 107 -17.64 5.48 29.44
#